data_AF-A0A2G9TJV2-F1
#
_entry.id   AF-A0A2G9TJV2-F1
#
_cell.length_a   1.000
_cell.length_b   1.000
_cell.length_c   1.000
_cell.angle_alpha   90.00
_cell.angle_beta   90.00
_cell.angle_gamma   90.00
#
_symmetry.space_group_name_H-M   'P 1'
#
loop_
_entity.id
_entity.type
_entity.pdbx_description
1 polymer ?
#
loop_
_entity_poly.entity_id
_entity_poly.type
_entity_poly.pdbx_seq_one_letter_code
_entity_poly.pdbx_strand_id
1 'polypeptide(L)'
;FKAEDATEDAQRCIKIVETDMDSLLLVLDNEDPELSELVIFTIRSYVALFKDNCTDEANFVNMKEGWMGRGALLPVNLLNSMQLDGRSATVHVLYFEIACRYERLLMARPQPVIPQVAAAFLDERGIAFRVVRVRTRIVYLFCRFVKAHKTVLSPLVSE
;
A
#
# COMPACT_ATOMS: atom_id res chain seq x y z
N PHE A 1 -10.48 30.01 2.72
CA PHE A 1 -10.26 28.63 3.18
C PHE A 1 -9.11 28.64 4.16
N LYS A 2 -9.40 28.43 5.46
CA LYS A 2 -8.38 28.37 6.50
C LYS A 2 -7.77 26.96 6.53
N ALA A 3 -6.47 26.84 6.80
CA ALA A 3 -5.76 25.57 6.82
C ALA A 3 -6.29 24.58 7.90
N GLU A 4 -6.95 25.09 8.94
CA GLU A 4 -7.60 24.29 9.99
C GLU A 4 -8.77 23.46 9.45
N ASP A 5 -9.63 24.03 8.59
CA ASP A 5 -10.78 23.31 8.00
C ASP A 5 -10.32 22.12 7.14
N ALA A 6 -9.25 22.31 6.37
CA ALA A 6 -8.72 21.26 5.47
C ALA A 6 -8.13 20.06 6.25
N THR A 7 -7.61 20.31 7.45
CA THR A 7 -7.03 19.27 8.31
C THR A 7 -8.14 18.44 8.96
N GLU A 8 -9.23 19.09 9.39
CA GLU A 8 -10.39 18.44 9.98
C GLU A 8 -11.17 17.59 8.95
N ASP A 9 -11.32 18.09 7.72
CA ASP A 9 -11.91 17.35 6.60
C ASP A 9 -11.08 16.12 6.22
N ALA A 10 -9.74 16.26 6.15
CA ALA A 10 -8.84 15.13 5.89
C ALA A 10 -8.98 14.05 6.99
N GLN A 11 -9.07 14.46 8.25
CA GLN A 11 -9.27 13.56 9.39
C GLN A 11 -10.60 12.81 9.30
N ARG A 12 -11.67 13.47 8.87
CA ARG A 12 -12.99 12.85 8.68
C ARG A 12 -12.98 11.83 7.56
N CYS A 13 -12.36 12.16 6.42
CA CYS A 13 -12.20 11.25 5.29
C CYS A 13 -11.40 9.99 5.66
N ILE A 14 -10.29 10.17 6.39
CA ILE A 14 -9.48 9.04 6.89
C ILE A 14 -10.31 8.11 7.77
N LYS A 15 -11.10 8.67 8.70
CA LYS A 15 -11.93 7.89 9.63
C LYS A 15 -13.04 7.09 8.91
N ILE A 16 -13.62 7.66 7.86
CA ILE A 16 -14.63 6.97 7.02
C ILE A 16 -13.98 5.79 6.32
N VAL A 17 -12.85 6.03 5.63
CA VAL A 17 -12.10 4.97 4.94
C VAL A 17 -11.71 3.87 5.93
N GLU A 18 -11.20 4.23 7.11
CA GLU A 18 -10.86 3.28 8.19
C GLU A 18 -12.05 2.39 8.61
N THR A 19 -13.24 2.97 8.74
CA THR A 19 -14.44 2.25 9.21
C THR A 19 -14.94 1.27 8.14
N ASP A 20 -14.81 1.65 6.88
CA ASP A 20 -15.32 0.86 5.75
C ASP A 20 -14.27 -0.11 5.19
N MET A 21 -13.05 -0.15 5.73
CA MET A 21 -11.93 -0.95 5.18
C MET A 21 -12.26 -2.42 4.95
N ASP A 22 -12.88 -3.09 5.93
CA ASP A 22 -13.20 -4.51 5.81
C ASP A 22 -14.21 -4.74 4.67
N SER A 23 -15.16 -3.81 4.50
CA SER A 23 -16.12 -3.80 3.40
C SER A 23 -15.43 -3.51 2.06
N LEU A 24 -14.48 -2.56 2.02
CA LEU A 24 -13.70 -2.25 0.83
C LEU A 24 -12.85 -3.45 0.39
N LEU A 25 -12.20 -4.12 1.34
CA LEU A 25 -11.42 -5.35 1.09
C LEU A 25 -12.31 -6.49 0.59
N LEU A 26 -13.48 -6.68 1.20
CA LEU A 26 -14.46 -7.66 0.76
C LEU A 26 -14.90 -7.39 -0.69
N VAL A 27 -15.12 -6.12 -1.05
CA VAL A 27 -15.50 -5.72 -2.42
C VAL A 27 -14.40 -6.01 -3.44
N LEU A 28 -13.12 -5.83 -3.08
CA LEU A 28 -12.01 -6.22 -3.95
C LEU A 28 -11.98 -7.74 -4.22
N ASP A 29 -12.47 -8.55 -3.28
CA ASP A 29 -12.55 -10.01 -3.42
C ASP A 29 -13.84 -10.48 -4.14
N ASN A 30 -14.89 -9.66 -4.22
CA ASN A 30 -16.23 -10.04 -4.71
C ASN A 30 -16.40 -10.12 -6.24
N GLU A 31 -15.32 -10.14 -7.01
CA GLU A 31 -15.30 -10.24 -8.48
C GLU A 31 -16.07 -9.15 -9.26
N ASP A 32 -16.62 -8.12 -8.60
CA ASP A 32 -17.29 -6.98 -9.26
C ASP A 32 -16.25 -5.95 -9.73
N PRO A 33 -16.04 -5.80 -11.05
CA PRO A 33 -14.99 -4.93 -11.59
C PRO A 33 -15.31 -3.44 -11.42
N GLU A 34 -16.58 -3.03 -11.45
CA GLU A 34 -16.97 -1.62 -11.35
C GLU A 34 -16.85 -1.13 -9.90
N LEU A 35 -17.33 -1.93 -8.95
CA LEU A 35 -17.15 -1.65 -7.53
C LEU A 35 -15.67 -1.73 -7.13
N SER A 36 -14.91 -2.69 -7.65
CA SER A 36 -13.47 -2.79 -7.41
C SER A 36 -12.72 -1.54 -7.88
N GLU A 37 -13.03 -0.99 -9.06
CA GLU A 37 -12.39 0.24 -9.54
C GLU A 37 -12.73 1.45 -8.64
N LEU A 38 -13.96 1.56 -8.14
CA LEU A 38 -14.35 2.61 -7.19
C LEU A 38 -13.61 2.47 -5.84
N VAL A 39 -13.48 1.25 -5.33
CA VAL A 39 -12.70 0.96 -4.13
C VAL A 39 -11.23 1.30 -4.33
N ILE A 40 -10.65 0.90 -5.46
CA ILE A 40 -9.27 1.21 -5.83
C ILE A 40 -9.05 2.72 -5.92
N PHE A 41 -9.97 3.47 -6.53
CA PHE A 41 -9.90 4.92 -6.59
C PHE A 41 -9.93 5.56 -5.20
N THR A 42 -10.82 5.07 -4.34
CA THR A 42 -10.92 5.49 -2.92
C THR A 42 -9.61 5.23 -2.19
N ILE A 43 -9.03 4.03 -2.32
CA ILE A 43 -7.75 3.66 -1.69
C ILE A 43 -6.62 4.54 -2.23
N ARG A 44 -6.52 4.74 -3.55
CA ARG A 44 -5.50 5.62 -4.15
C ARG A 44 -5.60 7.06 -3.64
N SER A 45 -6.81 7.57 -3.50
CA SER A 45 -7.08 8.92 -3.01
C SER A 45 -6.70 9.06 -1.54
N TYR A 46 -7.08 8.08 -0.71
CA TYR A 46 -6.62 7.98 0.69
C TYR A 46 -5.10 7.95 0.77
N VAL A 47 -4.46 7.12 -0.05
CA VAL A 47 -3.01 6.94 -0.09
C VAL A 47 -2.26 8.20 -0.55
N ALA A 48 -2.88 9.05 -1.37
CA ALA A 48 -2.36 10.38 -1.70
C ALA A 48 -2.49 11.32 -0.50
N LEU A 49 -3.69 11.44 0.06
CA LEU A 49 -3.97 12.31 1.22
C LEU A 49 -3.08 11.98 2.41
N PHE A 50 -2.92 10.70 2.76
CA PHE A 50 -2.09 10.30 3.89
C PHE A 50 -0.61 10.62 3.66
N LYS A 51 -0.11 10.46 2.43
CA LYS A 51 1.29 10.78 2.11
C LYS A 51 1.58 12.28 2.31
N ASP A 52 0.67 13.13 1.84
CA ASP A 52 0.86 14.58 1.85
C ASP A 52 0.73 15.19 3.26
N ASN A 53 0.03 14.50 4.17
CA ASN A 53 -0.22 14.98 5.54
C ASN A 53 0.62 14.32 6.64
N CYS A 54 1.25 13.16 6.40
CA CYS A 54 1.81 12.34 7.50
C CYS A 54 3.24 11.81 7.30
N THR A 55 4.01 12.27 6.31
CA THR A 55 5.34 11.72 5.99
C THR A 55 6.55 12.39 6.66
N ASP A 56 6.33 13.13 7.75
CA ASP A 56 7.43 13.73 8.52
C ASP A 56 8.14 12.72 9.44
N GLU A 57 9.47 12.70 9.46
CA GLU A 57 10.29 11.63 10.07
C GLU A 57 10.03 11.42 11.56
N ALA A 58 9.71 12.50 12.29
CA ALA A 58 9.50 12.49 13.73
C ALA A 58 8.20 11.79 14.17
N ASN A 59 7.22 11.64 13.27
CA ASN A 59 5.89 11.13 13.62
C ASN A 59 5.82 9.59 13.62
N PHE A 60 6.67 8.90 12.84
CA PHE A 60 6.58 7.43 12.70
C PHE A 60 6.95 6.65 13.97
N VAL A 61 7.87 7.18 14.79
CA VAL A 61 8.40 6.47 15.98
C VAL A 61 7.46 6.58 17.19
N ASN A 62 6.66 7.64 17.27
CA ASN A 62 5.72 7.91 18.38
C ASN A 62 4.26 7.50 18.08
N MET A 63 3.99 6.85 16.94
CA MET A 63 2.65 6.63 16.38
C MET A 63 1.87 5.47 17.03
N LYS A 64 1.82 5.43 18.37
CA LYS A 64 1.14 4.37 19.13
C LYS A 64 -0.33 4.66 19.43
N GLU A 65 -0.80 5.91 19.38
CA GLU A 65 -2.19 6.26 19.70
C GLU A 65 -2.75 7.37 18.80
N GLY A 66 -3.98 7.19 18.31
CA GLY A 66 -4.72 8.16 17.49
C GLY A 66 -4.95 7.78 16.02
N TRP A 67 -5.65 8.65 15.29
CA TRP A 67 -6.01 8.47 13.87
C TRP A 67 -4.80 8.37 12.94
N MET A 68 -3.68 9.01 13.28
CA MET A 68 -2.42 8.85 12.55
C MET A 68 -1.79 7.45 12.75
N GLY A 69 -1.93 6.86 13.95
CA GLY A 69 -1.50 5.50 14.27
C GLY A 69 -2.25 4.44 13.47
N ARG A 70 -3.58 4.56 13.41
CA ARG A 70 -4.45 3.68 12.63
C ARG A 70 -4.29 3.91 11.13
N GLY A 71 -4.19 5.17 10.68
CA GLY A 71 -3.96 5.51 9.29
C GLY A 71 -2.64 4.97 8.73
N ALA A 72 -1.60 4.86 9.57
CA ALA A 72 -0.34 4.20 9.22
C ALA A 72 -0.34 2.67 9.39
N LEU A 73 -1.42 2.06 9.88
CA LEU A 73 -1.61 0.62 9.76
C LEU A 73 -2.31 0.27 8.45
N LEU A 74 -3.06 1.19 7.85
CA LEU A 74 -3.82 0.93 6.64
C LEU A 74 -2.98 0.40 5.47
N PRO A 75 -1.83 0.99 5.09
CA PRO A 75 -0.99 0.42 4.03
C PRO A 75 -0.54 -1.02 4.32
N VAL A 76 -0.25 -1.32 5.59
CA VAL A 76 0.21 -2.66 6.01
C VAL A 76 -0.96 -3.66 5.99
N ASN A 77 -2.13 -3.26 6.50
CA ASN A 77 -3.34 -4.07 6.46
C ASN A 77 -3.75 -4.38 5.01
N LEU A 78 -3.71 -3.37 4.13
CA LEU A 78 -3.96 -3.54 2.71
C LEU A 78 -2.99 -4.56 2.08
N LEU A 79 -1.68 -4.48 2.38
CA LEU A 79 -0.69 -5.44 1.88
C LEU A 79 -0.86 -6.85 2.45
N ASN A 80 -1.45 -7.01 3.63
CA ASN A 80 -1.71 -8.31 4.24
C ASN A 80 -3.03 -8.94 3.77
N SER A 81 -4.03 -8.11 3.44
CA SER A 81 -5.38 -8.57 3.12
C SER A 81 -5.67 -8.68 1.62
N MET A 82 -4.99 -7.90 0.76
CA MET A 82 -5.24 -7.96 -0.68
C MET A 82 -4.85 -9.31 -1.28
N GLN A 83 -5.79 -9.95 -1.98
CA GLN A 83 -5.53 -11.16 -2.75
C GLN A 83 -5.00 -10.82 -4.14
N LEU A 84 -3.89 -11.45 -4.52
CA LEU A 84 -3.23 -11.27 -5.82
C LEU A 84 -3.46 -12.51 -6.70
N ASP A 85 -4.71 -12.78 -7.04
CA ASP A 85 -5.16 -13.98 -7.77
C ASP A 85 -4.98 -13.90 -9.31
N GLY A 86 -4.42 -12.78 -9.80
CA GLY A 86 -4.20 -12.53 -11.22
C GLY A 86 -5.41 -11.98 -11.96
N ARG A 87 -6.60 -11.90 -11.34
CA ARG A 87 -7.85 -11.50 -12.02
C ARG A 87 -7.88 -10.01 -12.33
N SER A 88 -7.51 -9.16 -11.37
CA SER A 88 -7.47 -7.70 -11.55
C SER A 88 -6.04 -7.17 -11.66
N ALA A 89 -5.64 -6.77 -12.87
CA ALA A 89 -4.37 -6.10 -13.09
C ALA A 89 -4.21 -4.83 -12.23
N THR A 90 -5.30 -4.11 -11.99
CA THR A 90 -5.29 -2.87 -11.21
C THR A 90 -4.96 -3.15 -9.75
N VAL A 91 -5.49 -4.24 -9.17
CA VAL A 91 -5.20 -4.66 -7.78
C VAL A 91 -3.72 -5.01 -7.61
N HIS A 92 -3.14 -5.77 -8.54
CA HIS A 92 -1.71 -6.11 -8.50
C HIS A 92 -0.83 -4.86 -8.55
N VAL A 93 -1.13 -3.92 -9.45
CA VAL A 93 -0.38 -2.65 -9.53
C VAL A 93 -0.56 -1.84 -8.24
N LEU A 94 -1.78 -1.75 -7.70
CA LEU A 94 -2.07 -1.03 -6.46
C LEU A 94 -1.26 -1.59 -5.28
N TYR A 95 -1.22 -2.91 -5.14
CA TYR A 95 -0.42 -3.60 -4.12
C TYR A 95 1.04 -3.15 -4.14
N PHE A 96 1.69 -3.25 -5.30
CA PHE A 96 3.10 -2.86 -5.44
C PHE A 96 3.32 -1.34 -5.33
N GLU A 97 2.36 -0.52 -5.75
CA GLU A 97 2.41 0.93 -5.57
C GLU A 97 2.36 1.34 -4.09
N ILE A 98 1.51 0.69 -3.30
CA ILE A 98 1.43 0.91 -1.86
C ILE A 98 2.75 0.52 -1.21
N ALA A 99 3.29 -0.66 -1.52
CA ALA A 99 4.56 -1.10 -0.95
C ALA A 99 5.72 -0.14 -1.26
N CYS A 100 5.83 0.34 -2.50
CA CYS A 100 6.86 1.30 -2.90
C CYS A 100 6.62 2.72 -2.36
N ARG A 101 5.38 3.11 -2.07
CA ARG A 101 5.06 4.44 -1.56
C ARG A 101 5.31 4.54 -0.06
N TYR A 102 5.08 3.46 0.67
CA TYR A 102 5.18 3.39 2.13
C TYR A 102 6.44 2.68 2.63
N GLU A 103 7.52 2.65 1.82
CA GLU A 103 8.80 2.02 2.14
C GLU A 103 9.29 2.34 3.58
N ARG A 104 9.21 3.60 4.01
CA ARG A 104 9.66 4.04 5.35
C ARG A 104 8.81 3.43 6.47
N LEU A 105 7.50 3.36 6.27
CA LEU A 105 6.58 2.72 7.19
C LEU A 105 6.87 1.21 7.28
N LEU A 106 7.14 0.56 6.16
CA LEU A 106 7.49 -0.87 6.14
C LEU A 106 8.77 -1.16 6.92
N MET A 107 9.78 -0.27 6.83
CA MET A 107 11.03 -0.41 7.58
C MET A 107 10.88 -0.17 9.08
N ALA A 108 9.91 0.63 9.51
CA ALA A 108 9.67 0.92 10.92
C ALA A 108 8.93 -0.19 11.66
N ARG A 109 8.39 -1.20 10.95
CA ARG A 109 7.58 -2.27 11.55
C ARG A 109 8.43 -3.50 11.87
N PRO A 110 8.14 -4.21 12.98
CA PRO A 110 8.88 -5.40 13.39
C PRO A 110 8.54 -6.66 12.57
N GLN A 111 7.46 -6.66 11.78
CA GLN A 111 6.99 -7.81 11.01
C GLN A 111 7.68 -7.89 9.62
N PRO A 112 7.92 -9.10 9.07
CA PRO A 112 8.68 -9.29 7.83
C PRO A 112 7.86 -8.99 6.57
N VAL A 113 7.28 -7.79 6.46
CA VAL A 113 6.49 -7.37 5.29
C VAL A 113 7.38 -7.20 4.05
N ILE A 114 8.60 -6.69 4.22
CA ILE A 114 9.52 -6.44 3.10
C ILE A 114 9.88 -7.74 2.34
N PRO A 115 10.32 -8.83 3.02
CA PRO A 115 10.54 -10.11 2.34
C PRO A 115 9.29 -10.69 1.67
N GLN A 116 8.11 -10.54 2.27
CA GLN A 116 6.86 -11.04 1.70
C GLN A 116 6.50 -10.32 0.39
N VAL A 117 6.61 -8.99 0.39
CA VAL A 117 6.39 -8.18 -0.83
C VAL A 117 7.46 -8.51 -1.89
N ALA A 118 8.71 -8.70 -1.48
CA ALA A 118 9.78 -9.11 -2.40
C ALA A 118 9.48 -10.47 -3.05
N ALA A 119 8.98 -11.46 -2.29
CA ALA A 119 8.55 -12.73 -2.84
C ALA A 119 7.39 -12.56 -3.84
N ALA A 120 6.40 -11.73 -3.52
CA ALA A 120 5.29 -11.41 -4.41
C ALA A 120 5.75 -10.72 -5.72
N PHE A 121 6.81 -9.91 -5.67
CA PHE A 121 7.41 -9.36 -6.88
C PHE A 121 8.00 -10.45 -7.77
N LEU A 122 8.57 -11.51 -7.21
CA LEU A 122 9.36 -12.51 -7.93
C LEU A 122 8.53 -13.67 -8.52
N ASP A 123 7.28 -13.84 -8.08
CA ASP A 123 6.40 -14.90 -8.57
C ASP A 123 5.37 -14.43 -9.62
N GLU A 124 4.36 -15.27 -9.88
CA GLU A 124 3.28 -15.03 -10.86
C GLU A 124 2.44 -13.77 -10.58
N ARG A 125 2.47 -13.28 -9.34
CA ARG A 125 1.79 -12.05 -8.94
C ARG A 125 2.51 -10.80 -9.45
N GLY A 126 3.82 -10.91 -9.68
CA GLY A 126 4.73 -9.80 -9.96
C GLY A 126 5.33 -9.81 -11.36
N ILE A 127 6.65 -10.07 -11.45
CA ILE A 127 7.39 -10.00 -12.72
C ILE A 127 6.96 -11.06 -13.72
N ALA A 128 6.32 -12.14 -13.29
CA ALA A 128 5.76 -13.16 -14.18
C ALA A 128 4.29 -12.87 -14.57
N PHE A 129 3.77 -11.67 -14.27
CA PHE A 129 2.38 -11.33 -14.59
C PHE A 129 2.07 -11.45 -16.09
N ARG A 130 0.89 -12.01 -16.39
CA ARG A 130 0.45 -12.40 -17.75
C ARG A 130 0.32 -11.23 -18.72
N VAL A 131 -0.07 -10.04 -18.25
CA VAL A 131 -0.28 -8.85 -19.08
C VAL A 131 1.01 -8.06 -19.22
N VAL A 132 1.55 -7.95 -20.45
CA VAL A 132 2.86 -7.32 -20.73
C VAL A 132 2.96 -5.88 -20.22
N ARG A 133 1.95 -5.04 -20.46
CA ARG A 133 1.95 -3.63 -20.01
C ARG A 133 2.03 -3.51 -18.50
N VAL A 134 1.33 -4.39 -17.79
CA VAL A 134 1.30 -4.44 -16.32
C VAL A 134 2.64 -4.94 -15.80
N ARG A 135 3.20 -5.98 -16.42
CA ARG A 135 4.53 -6.51 -16.09
C ARG A 135 5.61 -5.43 -16.18
N THR A 136 5.63 -4.60 -17.23
CA THR A 136 6.58 -3.47 -17.35
C THR A 136 6.46 -2.51 -16.16
N ARG A 137 5.22 -2.18 -15.74
CA ARG A 137 4.98 -1.33 -14.57
C ARG A 137 5.47 -1.99 -13.27
N ILE A 138 5.20 -3.27 -13.09
CA ILE A 138 5.63 -4.02 -11.91
C ILE A 138 7.15 -4.12 -11.84
N VAL A 139 7.84 -4.39 -12.95
CA VAL A 139 9.32 -4.41 -13.01
C VAL A 139 9.91 -3.06 -12.60
N TYR A 140 9.34 -1.96 -13.06
CA TYR A 140 9.74 -0.63 -12.62
C TYR A 140 9.57 -0.45 -11.10
N LEU A 141 8.41 -0.87 -10.55
CA LEU A 141 8.15 -0.80 -9.12
C LEU A 141 9.11 -1.70 -8.33
N PHE A 142 9.45 -2.89 -8.83
CA PHE A 142 10.42 -3.79 -8.22
C PHE A 142 11.80 -3.15 -8.09
N CYS A 143 12.32 -2.55 -9.17
CA CYS A 143 13.60 -1.84 -9.14
C CYS A 143 13.60 -0.72 -8.10
N ARG A 144 12.50 0.02 -7.99
CA ARG A 144 12.33 1.06 -6.96
C ARG A 144 12.32 0.45 -5.55
N PHE A 145 11.57 -0.63 -5.35
CA PHE A 145 11.46 -1.32 -4.07
C PHE A 145 12.81 -1.85 -3.59
N VAL A 146 13.56 -2.53 -4.45
CA VAL A 146 14.90 -3.04 -4.14
C VAL A 146 15.85 -1.91 -3.78
N LYS A 147 15.79 -0.79 -4.50
CA LYS A 147 16.62 0.38 -4.20
C LYS A 147 16.31 0.95 -2.81
N ALA A 148 15.04 1.02 -2.42
CA ALA A 148 14.62 1.53 -1.12
C ALA A 148 14.96 0.58 0.04
N HIS A 149 14.90 -0.72 -0.19
CA HIS A 149 15.06 -1.76 0.84
C HIS A 149 16.36 -2.55 0.74
N LYS A 150 17.38 -2.00 0.07
CA LYS A 150 18.65 -2.69 -0.20
C LYS A 150 19.28 -3.29 1.05
N THR A 151 19.25 -2.59 2.18
CA THR A 151 19.83 -3.06 3.45
C THR A 151 19.13 -4.30 4.02
N VAL A 152 17.82 -4.40 3.85
CA VAL A 152 17.01 -5.53 4.32
C VAL A 152 17.07 -6.71 3.35
N LEU A 153 17.18 -6.43 2.05
CA LEU A 153 17.17 -7.46 1.01
C LEU A 153 18.57 -8.02 0.71
N SER A 154 19.64 -7.25 0.94
CA SER A 154 21.01 -7.70 0.64
C SER A 154 21.40 -9.03 1.30
N PRO A 155 21.00 -9.34 2.55
CA PRO A 155 21.28 -10.64 3.16
C PRO A 155 20.43 -11.80 2.60
N LEU A 156 19.33 -11.50 1.91
CA LEU A 156 18.40 -12.51 1.36
C LEU A 156 18.81 -12.96 -0.04
N VAL A 157 19.65 -12.17 -0.73
CA VAL A 157 20.27 -12.59 -1.98
C VAL A 157 21.38 -13.56 -1.61
N SER A 158 21.09 -14.86 -1.77
CA SER A 158 22.12 -15.89 -1.66
C SER A 158 23.17 -15.68 -2.75
N GLU A 159 24.43 -15.90 -2.40
CA GLU A 159 25.58 -15.94 -3.32
C GLU A 159 25.43 -17.06 -4.36
#